data_AF-A0A7V6PG81-F1
#
_entry.id   AF-A0A7V6PG81-F1
#
_cell.length_a   1.000
_cell.length_b   1.000
_cell.length_c   1.000
_cell.angle_alpha   90.00
_cell.angle_beta   90.00
_cell.angle_gamma   90.00
#
_symmetry.space_group_name_H-M   'P 1'
#
loop_
_entity.id
_entity.type
_entity.pdbx_description
1 polymer ?
#
loop_
_entity_poly.entity_id
_entity_poly.type
_entity_poly.pdbx_seq_one_letter_code
_entity_poly.pdbx_strand_id
1 'polypeptide(L)'
;MSTNVNISHLAFCDKLLRLESVRGQKGRVMATVKIEPIPITTRGGYSGEITGIRSGTDLLNGWVQTPGAGRINVSWDAGGNARDRSEDCNISIRDGEIEEAIDVAQKIFGAK
;
A
#
# COMPACT_ATOMS: atom_id res chain seq x y z
N MET A 1 29.25 -19.11 19.88
CA MET A 1 28.55 -19.05 18.58
C MET A 1 27.86 -17.70 18.52
N SER A 2 28.45 -16.75 17.80
CA SER A 2 27.92 -15.39 17.69
C SER A 2 26.85 -15.36 16.61
N THR A 3 25.61 -15.07 16.99
CA THR A 3 24.51 -14.84 16.06
C THR A 3 24.74 -13.50 15.38
N ASN A 4 25.15 -13.54 14.11
CA ASN A 4 25.15 -12.36 13.25
C ASN A 4 23.70 -11.97 12.99
N VAL A 5 23.20 -11.00 13.75
CA VAL A 5 21.93 -10.34 13.46
C VAL A 5 22.18 -9.41 12.27
N ASN A 6 21.51 -9.70 11.15
CA ASN A 6 21.64 -8.94 9.91
C ASN A 6 21.02 -7.55 10.10
N ILE A 7 21.88 -6.53 10.25
CA ILE A 7 21.51 -5.14 10.62
C ILE A 7 20.63 -4.46 9.53
N SER A 8 20.57 -5.01 8.32
CA SER A 8 19.72 -4.52 7.23
C SER A 8 18.21 -4.80 7.44
N HIS A 9 17.83 -5.74 8.31
CA HIS A 9 16.42 -6.05 8.60
C HIS A 9 15.79 -5.07 9.61
N LEU A 10 16.59 -4.41 10.44
CA LEU A 10 16.13 -3.43 11.44
C LEU A 10 15.96 -2.01 10.88
N ALA A 11 16.68 -1.68 9.81
CA ALA A 11 16.58 -0.36 9.18
C ALA A 11 15.26 -0.13 8.44
N PHE A 12 14.57 -1.21 8.03
CA PHE A 12 13.27 -1.13 7.34
C PHE A 12 12.13 -0.81 8.32
N CYS A 13 12.15 -1.43 9.51
CA CYS A 13 11.13 -1.23 10.54
C CYS A 13 11.13 0.17 11.18
N ASP A 14 12.29 0.84 11.28
CA ASP A 14 12.39 2.13 11.97
C ASP A 14 12.00 3.33 11.09
N LYS A 15 12.01 3.14 9.75
CA LYS A 15 11.68 4.21 8.79
C LYS A 15 10.19 4.38 8.51
N LEU A 16 9.35 3.44 8.98
CA LEU A 16 7.92 3.34 8.65
C LEU A 16 6.96 4.08 9.60
N LEU A 17 7.45 4.68 10.69
CA LEU A 17 6.58 5.23 11.76
C LEU A 17 6.48 6.75 11.81
N ARG A 18 6.27 7.43 10.66
CA ARG A 18 5.74 8.80 10.66
C ARG A 18 4.23 8.78 10.44
N LEU A 19 3.50 8.56 11.53
CA LEU A 19 2.04 8.67 11.61
C LEU A 19 1.63 10.15 11.53
N GLU A 20 1.37 10.66 10.33
CA GLU A 20 0.70 11.94 10.15
C GLU A 20 -0.81 11.75 10.31
N SER A 21 -1.31 11.90 11.54
CA SER A 21 -2.75 11.89 11.85
C SER A 21 -3.42 13.16 11.30
N VAL A 22 -3.95 13.12 10.08
CA VAL A 22 -4.79 14.19 9.52
C VAL A 22 -6.17 14.16 10.19
N ARG A 23 -6.43 15.11 11.10
CA ARG A 23 -7.77 15.32 11.69
C ARG A 23 -8.64 16.18 10.76
N GLY A 24 -9.57 15.56 10.05
CA GLY A 24 -10.64 16.23 9.30
C GLY A 24 -12.02 15.66 9.67
N GLN A 25 -12.90 16.54 10.15
CA GLN A 25 -14.38 16.47 10.26
C GLN A 25 -15.12 15.11 10.16
N LYS A 26 -15.91 14.80 11.21
CA LYS A 26 -17.10 13.91 11.27
C LYS A 26 -17.42 13.09 10.00
N GLY A 27 -16.57 12.11 9.77
CA GLY A 27 -16.64 11.03 8.79
C GLY A 27 -15.50 10.10 9.18
N ARG A 28 -15.66 8.78 9.09
CA ARG A 28 -14.63 7.82 9.55
C ARG A 28 -13.24 8.22 9.01
N VAL A 29 -12.36 8.66 9.91
CA VAL A 29 -10.97 8.96 9.55
C VAL A 29 -10.29 7.63 9.27
N MET A 30 -9.99 7.34 8.00
CA MET A 30 -9.17 6.19 7.64
C MET A 30 -7.70 6.57 7.89
N ALA A 31 -7.07 5.89 8.85
CA ALA A 31 -5.65 6.08 9.11
C ALA A 31 -4.87 5.56 7.90
N THR A 32 -3.94 6.37 7.40
CA THR A 32 -3.05 6.00 6.30
C THR A 32 -1.62 6.11 6.79
N VAL A 33 -0.82 5.07 6.54
CA VAL A 33 0.63 5.04 6.77
C VAL A 33 1.30 5.12 5.41
N LYS A 34 2.19 6.11 5.24
CA LYS A 34 2.99 6.25 4.02
C LYS A 34 4.14 5.25 4.07
N ILE A 35 4.47 4.65 2.93
CA ILE A 35 5.57 3.70 2.76
C ILE A 35 6.53 4.18 1.67
N GLU A 36 7.69 3.55 1.55
CA GLU A 36 8.55 3.75 0.37
C GLU A 36 7.75 3.32 -0.89
N PRO A 37 7.73 4.13 -1.97
CA PRO A 37 6.93 3.81 -3.14
C PRO A 37 7.31 2.46 -3.76
N ILE A 38 6.35 1.55 -3.86
CA ILE A 38 6.52 0.26 -4.52
C ILE A 38 6.07 0.42 -5.98
N PRO A 39 6.98 0.32 -6.97
CA PRO A 39 6.61 0.42 -8.37
C PRO A 39 5.73 -0.77 -8.76
N ILE A 40 4.67 -0.51 -9.52
CA ILE A 40 3.73 -1.54 -9.95
C ILE A 40 3.45 -1.45 -11.45
N THR A 41 3.08 -2.59 -12.02
CA THR A 41 2.42 -2.67 -13.31
C THR A 41 1.04 -3.29 -13.11
N THR A 42 0.00 -2.59 -13.57
CA THR A 42 -1.37 -3.10 -13.47
C THR A 42 -1.64 -4.21 -14.50
N ARG A 43 -2.75 -4.93 -14.37
CA ARG A 43 -3.17 -5.95 -15.34
C ARG A 43 -3.36 -5.39 -16.75
N GLY A 44 -3.79 -4.14 -16.87
CA GLY A 44 -3.88 -3.42 -18.14
C GLY A 44 -2.55 -2.89 -18.68
N GLY A 45 -1.43 -3.16 -17.99
CA GLY A 45 -0.09 -2.70 -18.40
C GLY A 45 0.22 -1.24 -18.04
N TYR A 46 -0.55 -0.63 -17.13
CA TYR A 46 -0.30 0.74 -16.69
C TYR A 46 0.80 0.78 -15.63
N SER A 47 1.69 1.77 -15.71
CA SER A 47 2.67 2.02 -14.66
C SER A 47 2.05 2.77 -13.48
N GLY A 48 2.57 2.54 -12.28
CA GLY A 48 2.11 3.23 -11.09
C GLY A 48 3.00 2.95 -9.89
N GLU A 49 2.57 3.43 -8.73
CA GLU A 49 3.21 3.13 -7.45
C GLU A 49 2.18 2.95 -6.35
N ILE A 50 2.46 2.04 -5.42
CA ILE A 50 1.81 2.00 -4.11
C ILE A 50 2.62 2.90 -3.18
N THR A 51 1.95 3.86 -2.55
CA THR A 51 2.61 4.89 -1.71
C THR A 51 2.17 4.84 -0.25
N GLY A 52 1.22 3.97 0.08
CA GLY A 52 0.74 3.83 1.43
C GLY A 52 -0.13 2.59 1.65
N ILE A 53 -0.34 2.34 2.93
CA ILE A 53 -1.29 1.36 3.45
C ILE A 53 -2.31 2.07 4.33
N ARG A 54 -3.55 1.61 4.37
CA ARG A 54 -4.62 2.25 5.15
C ARG A 54 -5.53 1.25 5.85
N SER A 55 -6.25 1.73 6.86
CA SER A 55 -7.28 0.94 7.54
C SER A 55 -8.53 0.76 6.66
N GLY A 56 -9.23 -0.37 6.82
CA GLY A 56 -10.50 -0.64 6.14
C GLY A 56 -10.43 -1.85 5.20
N THR A 57 -11.26 -1.84 4.15
CA THR A 57 -11.32 -2.93 3.15
C THR A 57 -10.24 -2.81 2.08
N ASP A 58 -9.86 -1.58 1.76
CA ASP A 58 -8.89 -1.30 0.71
C ASP A 58 -7.59 -0.94 1.43
N LEU A 59 -6.72 -1.92 1.55
CA LEU A 59 -5.53 -1.87 2.40
C LEU A 59 -4.40 -1.06 1.79
N LEU A 60 -4.35 -0.97 0.46
CA LEU A 60 -3.26 -0.31 -0.27
C LEU A 60 -3.78 0.96 -0.95
N ASN A 61 -2.94 1.99 -1.03
CA ASN A 61 -3.24 3.20 -1.78
C ASN A 61 -2.03 3.72 -2.55
N GLY A 62 -2.30 4.32 -3.70
CA GLY A 62 -1.27 4.78 -4.60
C GLY A 62 -1.84 5.46 -5.83
N TRP A 63 -1.11 5.38 -6.92
CA TRP A 63 -1.50 6.00 -8.18
C TRP A 63 -1.11 5.14 -9.37
N VAL A 64 -1.81 5.33 -10.49
CA VAL A 64 -1.50 4.70 -11.78
C VAL A 64 -1.59 5.74 -12.90
N GLN A 65 -0.77 5.58 -13.93
CA GLN A 65 -0.76 6.40 -15.13
C GLN A 65 -1.61 5.73 -16.22
N THR A 66 -2.82 6.24 -16.45
CA THR A 66 -3.71 5.73 -17.49
C THR A 66 -3.57 6.52 -18.79
N PRO A 67 -3.79 5.91 -19.96
CA PRO A 67 -3.74 6.62 -21.25
C PRO A 67 -4.77 7.74 -21.40
N GLY A 68 -5.95 7.62 -20.79
CA GLY A 68 -7.06 8.57 -20.96
C GLY A 68 -7.17 9.61 -19.86
N ALA A 69 -7.07 9.21 -18.60
CA ALA A 69 -7.28 10.11 -17.45
C ALA A 69 -5.95 10.65 -16.86
N GLY A 70 -4.81 10.24 -17.40
CA GLY A 70 -3.51 10.58 -16.85
C GLY A 70 -3.25 9.87 -15.52
N ARG A 71 -2.56 10.55 -14.60
CA ARG A 71 -2.27 10.05 -13.26
C ARG A 71 -3.53 10.09 -12.39
N ILE A 72 -3.99 8.93 -11.96
CA ILE A 72 -5.16 8.79 -11.07
C ILE A 72 -4.77 8.12 -9.75
N ASN A 73 -5.44 8.52 -8.67
CA ASN A 73 -5.33 7.82 -7.39
C ASN A 73 -6.18 6.56 -7.39
N VAL A 74 -5.63 5.49 -6.83
CA VAL A 74 -6.24 4.17 -6.75
C VAL A 74 -6.06 3.61 -5.34
N SER A 75 -7.02 2.79 -4.92
CA SER A 75 -6.92 2.00 -3.70
C SER A 75 -7.24 0.56 -4.03
N TRP A 76 -6.50 -0.37 -3.44
CA TRP A 76 -6.63 -1.80 -3.68
C TRP A 76 -6.98 -2.54 -2.41
N ASP A 77 -7.83 -3.56 -2.55
CA ASP A 77 -8.08 -4.54 -1.49
C ASP A 77 -6.88 -5.50 -1.30
N ALA A 78 -6.99 -6.40 -0.34
CA ALA A 78 -5.98 -7.43 -0.08
C ALA A 78 -5.79 -8.41 -1.26
N GLY A 79 -6.72 -8.44 -2.23
CA GLY A 79 -6.64 -9.25 -3.44
C GLY A 79 -5.99 -8.53 -4.62
N GLY A 80 -5.62 -7.25 -4.46
CA GLY A 80 -5.09 -6.41 -5.53
C GLY A 80 -6.18 -5.88 -6.48
N ASN A 81 -7.46 -5.92 -6.09
CA ASN A 81 -8.55 -5.37 -6.89
C ASN A 81 -8.69 -3.88 -6.61
N ALA A 82 -8.68 -3.08 -7.69
CA ALA A 82 -8.83 -1.65 -7.63
C ALA A 82 -10.30 -1.27 -7.34
N ARG A 83 -10.53 -0.47 -6.31
CA ARG A 83 -11.87 -0.02 -5.94
C ARG A 83 -12.37 1.08 -6.86
N ASP A 84 -13.62 0.96 -7.33
CA ASP A 84 -14.31 1.95 -8.16
C ASP A 84 -13.52 2.34 -9.44
N ARG A 85 -12.76 1.37 -9.99
CA ARG A 85 -11.93 1.49 -11.19
C ARG A 85 -12.15 0.31 -12.14
N SER A 86 -11.63 0.44 -13.36
CA SER A 86 -11.56 -0.67 -14.33
C SER A 86 -10.70 -1.81 -13.77
N GLU A 87 -11.03 -3.05 -14.16
CA GLU A 87 -10.22 -4.24 -13.86
C GLU A 87 -8.77 -4.12 -14.39
N ASP A 88 -8.56 -3.28 -15.40
CA ASP A 88 -7.23 -2.95 -15.93
C ASP A 88 -6.33 -2.28 -14.88
N CYS A 89 -6.90 -1.69 -13.83
CA CYS A 89 -6.16 -1.09 -12.71
C CYS A 89 -5.83 -2.09 -11.60
N ASN A 90 -6.30 -3.34 -11.69
CA ASN A 90 -5.96 -4.37 -10.72
C ASN A 90 -4.47 -4.72 -10.80
N ILE A 91 -3.91 -5.21 -9.70
CA ILE A 91 -2.50 -5.58 -9.58
C ILE A 91 -2.36 -7.05 -9.20
N SER A 92 -1.18 -7.62 -9.43
CA SER A 92 -0.82 -8.93 -8.90
C SER A 92 -0.21 -8.77 -7.51
N ILE A 93 -0.76 -9.46 -6.51
CA ILE A 93 -0.24 -9.45 -5.14
C ILE A 93 0.89 -10.48 -4.91
N ARG A 94 1.23 -11.28 -5.93
CA ARG A 94 2.32 -12.28 -5.84
C ARG A 94 3.71 -11.67 -5.92
N ASP A 95 3.79 -10.35 -5.97
CA ASP A 95 5.04 -9.62 -5.82
C ASP A 95 5.34 -9.49 -4.33
N GLY A 96 6.52 -9.95 -3.90
CA GLY A 96 6.84 -10.11 -2.48
C GLY A 96 6.72 -8.81 -1.68
N GLU A 97 7.03 -7.66 -2.29
CA GLU A 97 6.90 -6.36 -1.64
C GLU A 97 5.42 -5.97 -1.40
N ILE A 98 4.53 -6.35 -2.31
CA ILE A 98 3.09 -6.07 -2.19
C ILE A 98 2.47 -6.97 -1.13
N GLU A 99 2.86 -8.25 -1.10
CA GLU A 99 2.45 -9.20 -0.07
C GLU A 99 2.87 -8.72 1.32
N GLU A 100 4.12 -8.26 1.48
CA GLU A 100 4.61 -7.69 2.74
C GLU A 100 3.83 -6.44 3.15
N ALA A 101 3.52 -5.53 2.20
CA ALA A 101 2.72 -4.35 2.48
C ALA A 101 1.31 -4.72 2.98
N ILE A 102 0.68 -5.75 2.42
CA ILE A 102 -0.63 -6.25 2.86
C ILE A 102 -0.53 -6.84 4.27
N ASP A 103 0.48 -7.67 4.53
CA ASP A 103 0.73 -8.26 5.84
C ASP A 103 0.92 -7.19 6.93
N VAL A 104 1.70 -6.15 6.64
CA VAL A 104 1.90 -5.02 7.55
C VAL A 104 0.59 -4.27 7.78
N ALA A 105 -0.19 -3.99 6.72
CA ALA A 105 -1.50 -3.35 6.86
C ALA A 105 -2.44 -4.15 7.77
N GLN A 106 -2.47 -5.47 7.62
CA GLN A 106 -3.27 -6.36 8.47
C GLN A 106 -2.76 -6.43 9.91
N LYS A 107 -1.44 -6.40 10.15
CA LYS A 107 -0.89 -6.36 11.52
C LYS A 107 -1.21 -5.05 12.24
N ILE A 108 -1.14 -3.93 11.53
CA ILE A 108 -1.39 -2.60 12.11
C ILE A 108 -2.89 -2.36 12.33
N PHE A 109 -3.74 -2.73 11.36
CA PHE A 109 -5.17 -2.37 11.35
C PHE A 109 -6.13 -3.54 11.56
N GLY A 110 -5.67 -4.78 11.39
CA GLY A 110 -6.45 -6.01 11.53
C GLY A 110 -6.36 -6.66 12.92
N ALA A 111 -5.62 -6.07 13.85
CA ALA A 111 -5.67 -6.45 15.26
C ALA A 111 -7.07 -6.19 15.82
N LYS A 112 -7.88 -7.25 15.90
CA LYS A 112 -9.09 -7.31 16.71
C LYS A 112 -8.76 -7.81 18.11
#